data_AF-A0ABC9F9R0-F1
#
_entry.id   AF-A0ABC9F9R0-F1
#
_cell.length_a   1.000
_cell.length_b   1.000
_cell.length_c   1.000
_cell.angle_alpha   90.00
_cell.angle_beta   90.00
_cell.angle_gamma   90.00
#
_symmetry.space_group_name_H-M   'P 1'
#
loop_
_entity.id
_entity.type
_entity.pdbx_description
1 polymer ?
#
loop_
_entity_poly.entity_id
_entity_poly.type
_entity_poly.pdbx_seq_one_letter_code
_entity_poly.pdbx_strand_id
1 'polypeptide(L)'
;MRFTFKKAPSDAMHENALQMFSVKVTATTGGLPFDVFGMFAMRDCIDHNRNIVFCRTRDNCQTLTEEHPYLVLTGPTRAVLLESPPPVFIEVDLTVKGTTDSEDEKLSSLVVPISSSSTITSNPVYHTSVNDEEFILLNSGGEKVPVTGDGDIKLSRCVVSVDTTGLLKVHIKAWGGDNNVMETWKVFKPLDAGISNSMLDIGFCKMDVTVAWSLILYKQVYANTRL
;
A
#
# COMPACT_ATOMS: atom_id res chain seq x y z
N MET A 1 -11.15 6.27 -2.09
CA MET A 1 -11.50 6.36 -3.53
C MET A 1 -12.64 5.42 -3.77
N ARG A 2 -13.74 5.89 -4.35
CA ARG A 2 -14.74 4.97 -4.92
C ARG A 2 -14.29 4.70 -6.34
N PHE A 3 -14.00 3.44 -6.67
CA PHE A 3 -13.91 3.03 -8.06
C PHE A 3 -15.20 3.46 -8.77
N THR A 4 -15.09 4.09 -9.94
CA THR A 4 -16.27 4.52 -10.69
C THR A 4 -16.26 3.89 -12.07
N PHE A 5 -17.40 3.34 -12.48
CA PHE A 5 -17.65 2.97 -13.87
C PHE A 5 -17.89 4.20 -14.78
N LYS A 6 -17.92 5.40 -14.18
CA LYS A 6 -18.16 6.64 -14.92
C LYS A 6 -16.88 6.98 -15.69
N LYS A 7 -17.06 7.38 -16.94
CA LYS A 7 -15.95 7.91 -17.75
C LYS A 7 -15.31 9.08 -17.01
N ALA A 8 -13.99 9.13 -17.02
CA ALA A 8 -13.26 10.28 -16.50
C ALA A 8 -13.71 11.56 -17.23
N PRO A 9 -13.79 12.70 -16.52
CA PRO A 9 -14.00 14.00 -17.17
C PRO A 9 -13.00 14.21 -18.31
N SER A 10 -13.41 14.90 -19.37
CA SER A 10 -12.53 15.16 -20.53
C SER A 10 -11.31 16.02 -20.19
N ASP A 11 -11.34 16.71 -19.05
CA ASP A 11 -10.27 17.54 -18.51
C ASP A 11 -9.51 16.88 -17.35
N ALA A 12 -9.71 15.57 -17.14
CA ALA A 12 -8.91 14.77 -16.24
C ALA A 12 -7.44 14.79 -16.69
N MET A 13 -6.56 15.10 -15.76
CA MET A 13 -5.11 15.07 -15.99
C MET A 13 -4.50 13.94 -15.17
N HIS A 14 -3.36 13.44 -15.65
CA HIS A 14 -2.57 12.48 -14.91
C HIS A 14 -1.78 13.21 -13.83
N GLU A 15 -1.92 12.74 -12.61
CA GLU A 15 -1.28 13.35 -11.45
C GLU A 15 -0.19 12.44 -10.88
N ASN A 16 0.80 13.04 -10.24
CA ASN A 16 1.81 12.30 -9.51
C ASN A 16 1.18 11.63 -8.29
N ALA A 17 1.46 10.33 -8.11
CA ALA A 17 1.00 9.56 -6.97
C ALA A 17 2.19 9.17 -6.09
N LEU A 18 2.09 9.43 -4.79
CA LEU A 18 3.05 8.89 -3.83
C LEU A 18 2.70 7.43 -3.53
N GLN A 19 3.66 6.54 -3.77
CA GLN A 19 3.55 5.12 -3.42
C GLN A 19 4.58 4.77 -2.35
N MET A 20 4.12 4.14 -1.27
CA MET A 20 5.00 3.65 -0.22
C MET A 20 5.12 2.12 -0.34
N PHE A 21 6.35 1.64 -0.48
CA PHE A 21 6.64 0.24 -0.76
C PHE A 21 6.92 -0.54 0.52
N SER A 22 7.76 0.01 1.39
CA SER A 22 8.21 -0.64 2.61
C SER A 22 8.48 0.38 3.69
N VAL A 23 8.25 -0.01 4.95
CA VAL A 23 8.70 0.74 6.12
C VAL A 23 9.56 -0.21 6.94
N LYS A 24 10.87 0.02 6.94
CA LYS A 24 11.81 -0.69 7.80
C LYS A 24 11.86 0.00 9.15
N VAL A 25 11.79 -0.77 10.22
CA VAL A 25 11.96 -0.28 11.59
C VAL A 25 13.23 -0.89 12.16
N THR A 26 14.05 -0.05 12.77
CA THR A 26 15.26 -0.46 13.48
C THR A 26 15.12 -0.11 14.95
N ALA A 27 15.49 -1.03 15.85
CA ALA A 27 15.48 -0.76 17.28
C ALA A 27 16.41 0.42 17.60
N THR A 28 15.90 1.40 18.35
CA THR A 28 16.73 2.46 18.94
C THR A 28 17.39 2.00 20.24
N THR A 29 16.81 1.02 20.94
CA THR A 29 17.34 0.45 22.19
C THR A 29 16.78 -0.99 22.35
N GLY A 30 17.55 -1.92 22.93
CA GLY A 30 17.09 -3.29 23.20
C GLY A 30 17.19 -4.32 22.06
N GLY A 31 17.40 -3.88 20.82
CA GLY A 31 17.55 -4.78 19.66
C GLY A 31 16.24 -5.42 19.20
N LEU A 32 16.28 -6.18 18.10
CA LEU A 32 15.17 -7.03 17.65
C LEU A 32 15.32 -8.42 18.30
N PRO A 33 14.23 -9.17 18.55
CA PRO A 33 12.85 -8.88 18.17
C PRO A 33 12.09 -8.02 19.19
N PHE A 34 11.11 -7.25 18.71
CA PHE A 34 10.14 -6.55 19.56
C PHE A 34 8.77 -6.44 18.89
N ASP A 35 7.74 -6.27 19.71
CA ASP A 35 6.37 -6.08 19.27
C ASP A 35 6.07 -4.60 19.07
N VAL A 36 5.57 -4.23 17.88
CA VAL A 36 5.21 -2.85 17.54
C VAL A 36 3.72 -2.72 17.25
N PHE A 37 3.12 -1.63 17.73
CA PHE A 37 1.75 -1.24 17.43
C PHE A 37 1.62 0.27 17.23
N GLY A 38 0.46 0.72 16.77
CA GLY A 38 0.19 2.12 16.45
C GLY A 38 -0.28 2.29 15.00
N MET A 39 0.04 3.43 14.41
CA MET A 39 -0.44 3.88 13.12
C MET A 39 0.67 4.53 12.27
N PHE A 40 0.65 4.22 10.99
CA PHE A 40 1.31 4.99 9.94
C PHE A 40 0.24 5.41 8.93
N ALA A 41 0.14 6.70 8.64
CA ALA A 41 -0.84 7.26 7.71
C ALA A 41 -0.24 8.35 6.82
N MET A 42 -0.86 8.56 5.67
CA MET A 42 -0.58 9.69 4.79
C MET A 42 -1.83 10.55 4.64
N ARG A 43 -1.68 11.87 4.49
CA ARG A 43 -2.76 12.79 4.14
C ARG A 43 -2.37 13.60 2.93
N ASP A 44 -3.22 13.64 1.92
CA ASP A 44 -3.04 14.52 0.76
C ASP A 44 -4.14 15.60 0.73
N CYS A 45 -4.14 16.37 -0.37
CA CYS A 45 -5.07 17.46 -0.60
C CYS A 45 -6.48 17.01 -1.02
N ILE A 46 -6.73 15.72 -1.28
CA ILE A 46 -8.02 15.26 -1.83
C ILE A 46 -9.13 15.41 -0.79
N ASP A 47 -8.90 14.90 0.42
CA ASP A 47 -9.91 14.91 1.50
C ASP A 47 -9.30 15.23 2.88
N HIS A 48 -7.98 15.44 2.96
CA HIS A 48 -7.23 15.62 4.20
C HIS A 48 -7.42 14.52 5.26
N ASN A 49 -8.06 13.40 4.93
CA ASN A 49 -8.26 12.27 5.83
C ASN A 49 -6.99 11.42 5.91
N ARG A 50 -6.84 10.70 7.02
CA ARG A 50 -5.79 9.71 7.19
C ARG A 50 -6.00 8.57 6.22
N ASN A 51 -5.14 8.48 5.22
CA ASN A 51 -4.98 7.30 4.40
C ASN A 51 -4.03 6.33 5.10
N ILE A 52 -4.62 5.45 5.92
CA ILE A 52 -3.91 4.50 6.76
C ILE A 52 -3.13 3.53 5.87
N VAL A 53 -1.88 3.27 6.22
CA VAL A 53 -0.99 2.31 5.54
C VAL A 53 -0.48 1.23 6.47
N PHE A 54 -0.46 1.49 7.78
CA PHE A 54 -0.27 0.50 8.83
C PHE A 54 -1.13 0.91 10.02
N CYS A 55 -1.86 -0.05 10.60
CA CYS A 55 -2.57 0.15 11.86
C CYS A 55 -2.68 -1.16 12.61
N ARG A 56 -2.17 -1.18 13.85
CA ARG A 56 -2.20 -2.32 14.75
C ARG A 56 -2.50 -1.81 16.15
N THR A 57 -3.35 -2.52 16.87
CA THR A 57 -3.64 -2.25 18.28
C THR A 57 -2.61 -2.96 19.18
N ARG A 58 -2.57 -2.62 20.47
CA ARG A 58 -1.64 -3.23 21.43
C ARG A 58 -1.86 -4.74 21.60
N ASP A 59 -3.12 -5.18 21.57
CA ASP A 59 -3.53 -6.58 21.65
C ASP A 59 -3.28 -7.37 20.35
N ASN A 60 -3.12 -6.67 19.23
CA ASN A 60 -2.81 -7.24 17.91
C ASN A 60 -1.57 -6.55 17.34
N CYS A 61 -0.46 -6.54 18.10
CA CYS A 61 0.82 -6.00 17.67
C CYS A 61 1.46 -6.85 16.57
N GLN A 62 2.42 -6.27 15.84
CA GLN A 62 3.27 -7.00 14.91
C GLN A 62 4.64 -7.22 15.55
N THR A 63 5.12 -8.46 15.59
CA THR A 63 6.50 -8.77 15.96
C THR A 63 7.43 -8.47 14.80
N LEU A 64 8.48 -7.69 15.05
CA LEU A 64 9.56 -7.46 14.10
C LEU A 64 10.78 -8.29 14.53
N THR A 65 11.49 -8.86 13.56
CA THR A 65 12.70 -9.67 13.78
C THR A 65 13.85 -9.13 12.93
N GLU A 66 15.09 -9.57 13.19
CA GLU A 66 16.25 -9.17 12.37
C GLU A 66 16.10 -9.58 10.90
N GLU A 67 15.52 -10.76 10.65
CA GLU A 67 15.23 -11.25 9.31
C GLU A 67 14.07 -10.50 8.65
N HIS A 68 13.08 -10.06 9.43
CA HIS A 68 11.87 -9.40 8.94
C HIS A 68 11.61 -8.07 9.68
N PRO A 69 12.45 -7.02 9.45
CA PRO A 69 12.36 -5.74 10.17
C PRO A 69 11.36 -4.75 9.54
N TYR A 70 10.37 -5.24 8.79
CA TYR A 70 9.46 -4.41 7.99
C TYR A 70 8.04 -4.48 8.52
N LEU A 71 7.36 -3.32 8.60
CA LEU A 71 5.93 -3.28 8.88
C LEU A 71 5.16 -3.96 7.75
N VAL A 72 4.18 -4.81 8.10
CA VAL A 72 3.22 -5.37 7.15
C VAL A 72 2.23 -4.27 6.78
N LEU A 73 2.52 -3.58 5.68
CA LEU A 73 1.68 -2.50 5.19
C LEU A 73 0.35 -3.06 4.69
N THR A 74 -0.74 -2.51 5.18
CA THR A 74 -2.10 -2.80 4.68
C THR A 74 -2.43 -1.99 3.41
N GLY A 75 -1.45 -1.21 2.95
CA GLY A 75 -1.58 -0.34 1.79
C GLY A 75 -2.54 0.81 2.03
N PRO A 76 -2.46 1.86 1.21
CA PRO A 76 -3.40 2.96 1.36
C PRO A 76 -4.78 2.52 0.85
N THR A 77 -5.84 3.04 1.46
CA THR A 77 -7.24 2.81 1.05
C THR A 77 -7.61 3.52 -0.26
N ARG A 78 -6.73 4.41 -0.73
CA ARG A 78 -6.82 5.14 -2.00
C ARG A 78 -5.43 5.56 -2.43
N ALA A 79 -5.22 5.90 -3.70
CA ALA A 79 -3.95 6.48 -4.09
C ALA A 79 -3.72 7.84 -3.38
N VAL A 80 -2.46 8.16 -3.10
CA VAL A 80 -2.05 9.40 -2.43
C VAL A 80 -1.59 10.40 -3.49
N LEU A 81 -2.32 11.50 -3.62
CA LEU A 81 -2.01 12.54 -4.59
C LEU A 81 -0.82 13.37 -4.13
N LEU A 82 0.27 13.36 -4.90
CA LEU A 82 1.47 14.16 -4.66
C LEU A 82 1.40 15.45 -5.49
N GLU A 83 0.54 16.37 -5.07
CA GLU A 83 0.46 17.71 -5.63
C GLU A 83 1.15 18.73 -4.72
N SER A 84 1.55 19.87 -5.27
CA SER A 84 2.12 20.97 -4.52
C SER A 84 1.60 22.30 -5.05
N PRO A 85 0.97 23.18 -4.22
CA PRO A 85 0.47 23.01 -2.84
C PRO A 85 -1.05 22.70 -2.75
N PRO A 86 -1.54 22.09 -1.63
CA PRO A 86 -0.84 21.81 -0.37
C PRO A 86 -0.07 20.47 -0.37
N PRO A 87 0.97 20.30 0.49
CA PRO A 87 1.80 19.10 0.52
C PRO A 87 1.08 17.88 1.09
N VAL A 88 1.67 16.70 0.87
CA VAL A 88 1.26 15.46 1.53
C VAL A 88 1.86 15.43 2.94
N PHE A 89 1.10 15.05 3.96
CA PHE A 89 1.63 14.85 5.32
C PHE A 89 1.77 13.36 5.61
N ILE A 90 2.94 12.95 6.08
CA ILE A 90 3.14 11.65 6.73
C ILE A 90 2.89 11.82 8.22
N GLU A 91 1.98 11.01 8.78
CA GLU A 91 1.75 10.88 10.21
C GLU A 91 2.20 9.49 10.68
N VAL A 92 3.13 9.45 11.62
CA VAL A 92 3.60 8.20 12.24
C VAL A 92 3.45 8.32 13.74
N ASP A 93 2.75 7.35 14.32
CA ASP A 93 2.63 7.14 15.75
C ASP A 93 2.85 5.64 15.99
N LEU A 94 4.06 5.27 16.40
CA LEU A 94 4.42 3.88 16.67
C LEU A 94 4.95 3.71 18.09
N THR A 95 4.61 2.59 18.70
CA THR A 95 4.93 2.25 20.08
C THR A 95 5.44 0.82 20.14
N VAL A 96 6.55 0.60 20.85
CA VAL A 96 7.05 -0.73 21.22
C VAL A 96 6.29 -1.21 22.44
N LYS A 97 5.76 -2.42 22.38
CA LYS A 97 4.97 -3.02 23.45
C LYS A 97 5.89 -3.53 24.57
N GLY A 98 5.65 -3.03 25.79
CA GLY A 98 6.24 -3.56 27.02
C GLY A 98 5.42 -4.72 27.60
N THR A 99 5.85 -5.29 28.72
CA THR A 99 5.08 -6.39 29.35
C THR A 99 3.74 -5.88 29.89
N THR A 100 3.72 -4.61 30.31
CA THR A 100 2.55 -3.87 30.77
C THR A 100 2.38 -2.57 29.98
N ASP A 101 1.19 -1.97 30.00
CA ASP A 101 0.92 -0.70 29.29
C ASP A 101 1.84 0.45 29.75
N SER A 102 2.30 0.43 31.01
CA SER A 102 3.24 1.44 31.53
C SER A 102 4.69 1.27 31.07
N GLU A 103 5.03 0.08 30.53
CA GLU A 103 6.35 -0.21 29.97
C GLU A 103 6.40 -0.01 28.45
N ASP A 104 5.30 0.39 27.84
CA ASP A 104 5.27 0.71 26.41
C ASP A 104 6.16 1.93 26.12
N GLU A 105 7.03 1.80 25.12
CA GLU A 105 7.99 2.84 24.75
C GLU A 105 7.62 3.46 23.40
N LYS A 106 7.61 4.80 23.34
CA LYS A 106 7.30 5.50 22.09
C LYS A 106 8.47 5.35 21.12
N LEU A 107 8.20 4.67 20.00
CA LEU A 107 9.18 4.49 18.93
C LEU A 107 9.25 5.72 18.01
N SER A 108 8.07 6.25 17.65
CA SER A 108 7.98 7.40 16.74
C SER A 108 6.68 8.16 16.95
N SER A 109 6.75 9.49 16.91
CA SER A 109 5.61 10.40 16.96
C SER A 109 5.92 11.62 16.10
N LEU A 110 5.63 11.55 14.81
CA LEU A 110 5.97 12.61 13.85
C LEU A 110 4.84 12.90 12.88
N VAL A 111 4.78 14.17 12.48
CA VAL A 111 3.97 14.66 11.38
C VAL A 111 4.89 15.47 10.48
N VAL A 112 5.16 14.99 9.27
CA VAL A 112 6.15 15.58 8.37
C VAL A 112 5.51 15.87 7.01
N PRO A 113 5.62 17.11 6.49
CA PRO A 113 5.19 17.42 5.14
C PRO A 113 6.19 16.87 4.11
N ILE A 114 5.65 16.33 3.02
CA ILE A 114 6.35 15.93 1.80
C ILE A 114 5.82 16.83 0.69
N SER A 115 6.70 17.67 0.16
CA SER A 115 6.48 18.33 -1.13
C SER A 115 7.28 17.60 -2.21
N SER A 116 6.86 17.73 -3.47
CA SER A 116 7.63 17.25 -4.62
C SER A 116 9.03 17.90 -4.74
N SER A 117 9.30 18.98 -4.01
CA SER A 117 10.63 19.61 -3.87
C SER A 117 11.44 19.14 -2.66
N SER A 118 10.86 18.33 -1.77
CA SER A 118 11.51 17.85 -0.55
C SER A 118 12.34 16.62 -0.85
N THR A 119 13.64 16.79 -1.06
CA THR A 119 14.60 15.70 -0.92
C THR A 119 14.64 15.29 0.56
N ILE A 120 13.87 14.28 0.96
CA ILE A 120 14.10 13.63 2.26
C ILE A 120 15.42 12.88 2.12
N THR A 121 16.50 13.52 2.52
CA THR A 121 17.82 12.89 2.61
C THR A 121 17.83 11.95 3.81
N SER A 122 17.46 10.70 3.57
CA SER A 122 18.24 9.57 4.07
C SER A 122 18.56 8.65 2.90
N ASN A 123 19.70 8.95 2.26
CA ASN A 123 20.33 8.31 1.11
C ASN A 123 19.60 8.43 -0.25
N PRO A 124 20.19 9.15 -1.23
CA PRO A 124 19.58 9.35 -2.53
C PRO A 124 19.93 8.20 -3.47
N VAL A 125 18.91 7.49 -3.95
CA VAL A 125 18.99 6.86 -5.27
C VAL A 125 17.75 7.30 -6.03
N TYR A 126 17.96 8.16 -7.02
CA TYR A 126 16.97 8.46 -8.03
C TYR A 126 16.76 7.19 -8.86
N HIS A 127 15.60 6.57 -8.75
CA HIS A 127 15.06 5.77 -9.85
C HIS A 127 13.98 6.60 -10.53
N THR A 128 14.37 7.33 -11.56
CA THR A 128 13.44 7.68 -12.63
C THR A 128 13.18 6.42 -13.44
N SER A 129 11.91 6.12 -13.71
CA SER A 129 11.38 4.91 -14.36
C SER A 129 11.36 3.65 -13.47
N VAL A 130 10.14 3.20 -13.17
CA VAL A 130 9.81 1.98 -12.40
C VAL A 130 10.31 0.76 -13.15
N ASN A 131 11.46 0.23 -12.73
CA ASN A 131 11.98 -1.06 -13.16
C ASN A 131 11.35 -2.14 -12.28
N ASP A 132 10.41 -2.95 -12.81
CA ASP A 132 9.96 -4.23 -12.23
C ASP A 132 9.80 -4.29 -10.69
N GLU A 133 9.33 -3.21 -10.05
CA GLU A 133 9.15 -3.20 -8.60
C GLU A 133 7.91 -4.02 -8.20
N GLU A 134 8.11 -5.08 -7.42
CA GLU A 134 7.06 -6.01 -7.02
C GLU A 134 6.35 -5.53 -5.73
N PHE A 135 5.03 -5.39 -5.81
CA PHE A 135 4.20 -5.12 -4.64
C PHE A 135 3.63 -6.42 -4.09
N ILE A 136 3.92 -6.70 -2.82
CA ILE A 136 3.31 -7.82 -2.12
C ILE A 136 1.88 -7.40 -1.74
N LEU A 137 0.90 -7.90 -2.51
CA LEU A 137 -0.51 -7.73 -2.20
C LEU A 137 -0.96 -8.64 -1.06
N LEU A 138 -0.33 -9.81 -0.94
CA LEU A 138 -0.52 -10.77 0.14
C LEU A 138 0.74 -11.62 0.27
N ASN A 139 1.15 -11.90 1.51
CA ASN A 139 2.11 -12.96 1.84
C ASN A 139 1.50 -13.79 2.97
N SER A 140 1.28 -15.08 2.72
CA SER A 140 0.73 -15.98 3.73
C SER A 140 1.80 -16.54 4.68
N GLY A 141 3.10 -16.31 4.41
CA GLY A 141 4.19 -16.82 5.24
C GLY A 141 4.24 -18.35 5.33
N GLY A 142 3.67 -19.06 4.34
CA GLY A 142 3.51 -20.52 4.35
C GLY A 142 2.29 -21.01 5.13
N GLU A 143 1.52 -20.10 5.73
CA GLU A 143 0.25 -20.44 6.38
C GLU A 143 -0.90 -20.53 5.38
N LYS A 144 -2.07 -20.97 5.87
CA LYS A 144 -3.30 -21.03 5.09
C LYS A 144 -3.68 -19.63 4.62
N VAL A 145 -3.89 -19.49 3.31
CA VAL A 145 -4.34 -18.24 2.69
C VAL A 145 -5.67 -17.81 3.32
N PRO A 146 -5.81 -16.54 3.76
CA PRO A 146 -7.05 -16.04 4.34
C PRO A 146 -8.10 -15.87 3.24
N VAL A 147 -9.19 -16.65 3.34
CA VAL A 147 -10.32 -16.62 2.40
C VAL A 147 -11.59 -16.23 3.16
N THR A 148 -12.38 -15.32 2.57
CA THR A 148 -13.67 -14.88 3.12
C THR A 148 -14.74 -15.96 2.97
N GLY A 149 -15.92 -15.78 3.59
CA GLY A 149 -17.06 -16.69 3.40
C GLY A 149 -17.55 -16.77 1.96
N ASP A 150 -17.27 -15.75 1.15
CA ASP A 150 -17.66 -15.65 -0.26
C ASP A 150 -16.61 -16.27 -1.20
N GLY A 151 -15.47 -16.72 -0.67
CA GLY A 151 -14.39 -17.32 -1.46
C GLY A 151 -13.30 -16.33 -1.90
N ASP A 152 -13.39 -15.06 -1.51
CA ASP A 152 -12.39 -14.05 -1.87
C ASP A 152 -11.13 -14.17 -1.00
N ILE A 153 -9.97 -14.03 -1.63
CA ILE A 153 -8.70 -13.94 -0.92
C ILE A 153 -8.58 -12.55 -0.29
N LYS A 154 -8.38 -12.50 1.03
CA LYS A 154 -8.16 -11.23 1.74
C LYS A 154 -6.76 -10.74 1.48
N LEU A 155 -6.63 -9.71 0.65
CA LEU A 155 -5.35 -9.05 0.39
C LEU A 155 -4.93 -8.19 1.58
N SER A 156 -3.63 -8.15 1.85
CA SER A 156 -3.03 -7.19 2.77
C SER A 156 -3.11 -5.78 2.18
N ARG A 157 -2.86 -5.63 0.87
CA ARG A 157 -2.94 -4.37 0.12
C ARG A 157 -3.88 -4.53 -1.07
N CYS A 158 -4.77 -3.56 -1.28
CA CYS A 158 -5.72 -3.56 -2.41
C CYS A 158 -5.57 -2.37 -3.38
N VAL A 159 -4.65 -1.43 -3.13
CA VAL A 159 -4.42 -0.26 -3.99
C VAL A 159 -2.95 -0.14 -4.35
N VAL A 160 -2.70 0.05 -5.65
CA VAL A 160 -1.42 0.39 -6.27
C VAL A 160 -1.66 1.47 -7.32
N SER A 161 -0.67 2.30 -7.60
CA SER A 161 -0.74 3.26 -8.72
C SER A 161 0.12 2.74 -9.87
N VAL A 162 -0.36 2.94 -11.10
CA VAL A 162 0.31 2.49 -12.32
C VAL A 162 0.56 3.72 -13.18
N ASP A 163 1.75 3.83 -13.75
CA ASP A 163 2.04 4.86 -14.75
C ASP A 163 1.07 4.70 -15.94
N THR A 164 0.64 5.83 -16.49
CA THR A 164 -0.16 5.97 -17.71
C THR A 164 0.36 5.18 -18.91
N THR A 165 1.68 4.99 -18.99
CA THR A 165 2.37 4.22 -20.04
C THR A 165 2.84 2.85 -19.54
N GLY A 166 2.71 2.61 -18.24
CA GLY A 166 3.11 1.38 -17.57
C GLY A 166 2.10 0.25 -17.73
N LEU A 167 2.44 -0.88 -17.12
CA LEU A 167 1.62 -2.09 -17.12
C LEU A 167 1.53 -2.61 -15.69
N LEU A 168 0.38 -3.16 -15.31
CA LEU A 168 0.24 -3.89 -14.05
C LEU A 168 0.49 -5.38 -14.31
N LYS A 169 1.59 -5.92 -13.79
CA LYS A 169 1.81 -7.37 -13.76
C LYS A 169 1.35 -7.92 -12.41
N VAL A 170 0.26 -8.67 -12.39
CA VAL A 170 -0.15 -9.45 -11.23
C VAL A 170 0.57 -10.78 -11.28
N HIS A 171 1.40 -11.03 -10.28
CA HIS A 171 2.21 -12.23 -10.15
C HIS A 171 1.72 -13.04 -8.95
N ILE A 172 1.53 -14.35 -9.14
CA ILE A 172 1.10 -15.26 -8.09
C ILE A 172 2.13 -16.36 -7.97
N LYS A 173 2.61 -16.55 -6.74
CA LYS A 173 3.50 -17.65 -6.36
C LYS A 173 2.80 -18.49 -5.29
N ALA A 174 2.83 -19.80 -5.45
CA ALA A 174 2.28 -20.72 -4.46
C ALA A 174 3.10 -22.00 -4.38
N TRP A 175 3.09 -22.61 -3.19
CA TRP A 175 3.75 -23.89 -2.94
C TRP A 175 2.79 -25.05 -3.28
N GLY A 176 3.24 -25.96 -4.14
CA GLY A 176 2.58 -27.23 -4.41
C GLY A 176 2.84 -28.26 -3.31
N GLY A 177 2.03 -29.32 -3.27
CA GLY A 177 2.17 -30.39 -2.26
C GLY A 177 3.46 -31.21 -2.35
N ASP A 178 4.25 -31.02 -3.40
CA ASP A 178 5.55 -31.63 -3.68
C ASP A 178 6.74 -30.71 -3.34
N ASN A 179 6.51 -29.63 -2.58
CA ASN A 179 7.47 -28.56 -2.29
C ASN A 179 7.97 -27.81 -3.53
N ASN A 180 7.34 -27.99 -4.69
CA ASN A 180 7.66 -27.22 -5.88
C ASN A 180 6.96 -25.85 -5.82
N VAL A 181 7.67 -24.78 -6.16
CA VAL A 181 7.10 -23.45 -6.28
C VAL A 181 6.48 -23.33 -7.67
N MET A 182 5.17 -23.08 -7.70
CA MET A 182 4.45 -22.80 -8.92
C MET A 182 4.22 -21.29 -9.02
N GLU A 183 4.46 -20.73 -10.21
CA GLU A 183 4.34 -19.30 -10.47
C GLU A 183 3.52 -19.07 -11.73
N THR A 184 2.65 -18.06 -11.71
CA THR A 184 1.86 -17.64 -12.87
C THR A 184 1.65 -16.13 -12.80
N TRP A 185 1.48 -15.48 -13.95
CA TRP A 185 1.30 -14.02 -13.98
C TRP A 185 0.34 -13.59 -15.07
N LYS A 186 -0.27 -12.43 -14.86
CA LYS A 186 -1.08 -11.72 -15.86
C LYS A 186 -0.67 -10.27 -15.93
N VAL A 187 -0.49 -9.78 -17.14
CA VAL A 187 -0.31 -8.35 -17.40
C VAL A 187 -1.65 -7.73 -17.77
N PHE A 188 -1.95 -6.61 -17.12
CA PHE A 188 -3.10 -5.76 -17.41
C PHE A 188 -2.61 -4.39 -17.90
N LYS A 189 -3.28 -3.89 -18.94
CA LYS A 189 -3.12 -2.51 -19.40
C LYS A 189 -4.00 -1.61 -18.53
N PRO A 190 -3.49 -0.48 -18.04
CA PRO A 190 -4.28 0.45 -17.25
C PRO A 190 -5.42 1.04 -18.09
N LEU A 191 -6.54 1.34 -17.40
CA LEU A 191 -7.70 2.05 -17.94
C LEU A 191 -7.92 3.33 -17.14
N ASP A 192 -8.50 4.36 -17.74
CA ASP A 192 -8.89 5.58 -17.00
C ASP A 192 -9.98 5.28 -15.96
N ALA A 193 -10.88 4.36 -16.29
CA ALA A 193 -11.95 3.86 -15.44
C ALA A 193 -12.41 2.49 -15.95
N GLY A 194 -12.89 1.63 -15.06
CA GLY A 194 -13.47 0.32 -15.42
C GLY A 194 -12.84 -0.87 -14.71
N ILE A 195 -13.28 -2.08 -15.09
CA ILE A 195 -12.80 -3.33 -14.49
C ILE A 195 -12.12 -4.16 -15.57
N SER A 196 -10.97 -4.73 -15.24
CA SER A 196 -10.35 -5.80 -16.01
C SER A 196 -10.46 -7.11 -15.24
N ASN A 197 -10.86 -8.18 -15.91
CA ASN A 197 -10.93 -9.52 -15.34
C ASN A 197 -10.02 -10.47 -16.11
N SER A 198 -9.37 -11.39 -15.41
CA SER A 198 -8.65 -12.49 -16.03
C SER A 198 -8.60 -13.69 -15.10
N MET A 199 -8.79 -14.88 -15.67
CA MET A 199 -8.47 -16.13 -14.99
C MET A 199 -6.95 -16.35 -15.02
N LEU A 200 -6.39 -16.74 -13.87
CA LEU A 200 -5.01 -17.17 -13.68
C LEU A 200 -4.99 -18.63 -13.24
N ASP A 201 -4.29 -19.46 -14.00
CA ASP A 201 -4.11 -20.87 -13.71
C ASP A 201 -2.70 -21.09 -13.19
N ILE A 202 -2.59 -21.54 -11.94
CA ILE A 202 -1.30 -21.90 -11.29
C ILE A 202 -1.06 -23.42 -11.35
N GLY A 203 -1.84 -24.15 -12.14
CA GLY A 203 -1.76 -25.59 -12.36
C GLY A 203 -2.70 -26.38 -11.46
N PHE A 204 -2.60 -26.20 -10.14
CA PHE A 204 -3.49 -26.88 -9.17
C PHE A 204 -4.68 -26.01 -8.73
N CYS A 205 -4.65 -24.72 -9.02
CA CYS A 205 -5.70 -23.77 -8.64
C CYS A 205 -5.96 -22.79 -9.78
N LYS A 206 -7.23 -22.45 -9.98
CA LYS A 206 -7.66 -21.40 -10.91
C LYS A 206 -8.23 -20.27 -10.09
N MET A 207 -7.78 -19.06 -10.38
CA MET A 207 -8.14 -17.85 -9.65
C MET A 207 -8.66 -16.82 -10.63
N ASP A 208 -9.83 -16.26 -10.36
CA ASP A 208 -10.29 -15.08 -11.06
C ASP A 208 -9.69 -13.84 -10.43
N VAL A 209 -8.95 -13.07 -11.23
CA VAL A 209 -8.34 -11.81 -10.81
C VAL A 209 -9.11 -10.65 -11.43
N THR A 210 -9.66 -9.83 -10.54
CA THR A 210 -10.39 -8.60 -10.87
C THR A 210 -9.55 -7.39 -10.48
N VAL A 211 -9.32 -6.50 -11.44
CA VAL A 211 -8.63 -5.22 -11.21
C VAL A 211 -9.58 -4.08 -11.55
N ALA A 212 -9.82 -3.22 -10.57
CA ALA A 212 -10.62 -2.02 -10.73
C ALA A 212 -9.72 -0.79 -10.96
N TRP A 213 -10.02 0.01 -11.98
CA TRP A 213 -9.20 1.13 -12.43
C TRP A 213 -9.88 2.47 -12.18
N SER A 214 -9.12 3.46 -11.72
CA SER A 214 -9.60 4.83 -11.61
C SER A 214 -8.44 5.79 -11.74
N LEU A 215 -8.66 6.89 -12.46
CA LEU A 215 -7.78 8.05 -12.36
C LEU A 215 -7.85 8.67 -10.96
N ILE A 216 -6.72 9.26 -10.57
CA ILE A 216 -6.63 10.17 -9.43
C ILE A 216 -6.94 11.56 -9.98
N LEU A 217 -8.01 12.18 -9.49
CA LEU A 217 -8.44 13.50 -9.97
C LEU A 217 -8.34 14.51 -8.83
N TYR A 218 -7.59 15.58 -9.04
CA TYR A 218 -7.54 16.72 -8.13
C TYR A 218 -8.84 17.55 -8.15
N LYS A 219 -9.46 17.71 -9.33
CA LYS A 219 -10.57 18.66 -9.56
C LYS A 219 -11.90 18.35 -8.85
N GLN A 220 -12.04 17.24 -8.13
CA GLN A 220 -13.28 16.94 -7.42
C GLN A 220 -13.58 17.93 -6.27
N VAL A 221 -12.59 18.73 -5.84
CA VAL A 221 -12.72 19.68 -4.73
C VAL A 221 -13.25 21.07 -5.16
N TYR A 222 -13.02 21.52 -6.41
CA TYR A 222 -13.45 22.86 -6.86
C TYR A 222 -14.87 22.91 -7.45
N ALA A 223 -15.49 21.77 -7.74
CA ALA A 223 -16.86 21.75 -8.27
C ALA A 223 -17.94 22.04 -7.19
N ASN A 224 -17.60 21.94 -5.90
CA ASN A 224 -18.54 22.12 -4.79
C ASN A 224 -18.41 23.48 -4.06
N THR A 225 -17.55 24.38 -4.51
CA THR A 225 -17.35 25.72 -3.90
C THR A 225 -17.99 26.87 -4.69
N ARG A 226 -18.98 26.57 -5.55
CA ARG A 226 -19.87 27.60 -6.11
C ARG A 226 -21.31 27.37 -5.69
N LEU A 227 -21.65 27.90 -4.51
CA LEU A 227 -22.98 28.39 -4.16
C LEU A 227 -22.82 29.78 -3.56
#